data_AF-A0A534QCM5-F1
#
_entry.id   AF-A0A534QCM5-F1
#
_cell.length_a   1.000
_cell.length_b   1.000
_cell.length_c   1.000
_cell.angle_alpha   90.00
_cell.angle_beta   90.00
_cell.angle_gamma   90.00
#
_symmetry.space_group_name_H-M   'P 1'
#
loop_
_entity.id
_entity.type
_entity.pdbx_description
1 polymer ?
#
loop_
_entity_poly.entity_id
_entity_poly.type
_entity_poly.pdbx_seq_one_letter_code
_entity_poly.pdbx_strand_id
1 'polypeptide(L)'
;MQQARDATSGVVVARRLRCADTHWTRLFGLLGTKDLPSGDGLWLKRSRQVHMIGMRYPIDIAFLDDRLQILRTISALPPGTISPRVAGATSVLELPAGTLAETGLKEGARVEIEGDVERPRGHTGALATALSNVALAALYVFFASAHFEFARRTGQWRTAMPIVVLEAMLVFVALTRRRSLGTSARATDWAIGVVGAFLPLLLRPGEGPGPLA
;
A
#
# COMPACT_ATOMS: atom_id res chain seq x y z
N MET A 1 19.03 2.50 3.34
CA MET A 1 19.00 3.50 2.24
C MET A 1 19.49 2.83 0.97
N GLN A 2 18.70 2.90 -0.09
CA GLN A 2 19.14 2.48 -1.42
C GLN A 2 19.91 3.61 -2.11
N GLN A 3 20.81 3.25 -3.00
CA GLN A 3 21.57 4.14 -3.86
C GLN A 3 21.42 3.69 -5.31
N ALA A 4 21.25 4.63 -6.23
CA ALA A 4 21.30 4.38 -7.67
C ALA A 4 22.59 4.96 -8.23
N ARG A 5 23.29 4.19 -9.06
CA ARG A 5 24.46 4.64 -9.82
C ARG A 5 24.44 4.07 -11.23
N ASP A 6 25.13 4.74 -12.15
CA ASP A 6 25.40 4.18 -13.47
C ASP A 6 26.40 3.02 -13.34
N ALA A 7 26.07 1.87 -13.91
CA ALA A 7 26.90 0.67 -13.89
C ALA A 7 28.21 0.84 -14.67
N THR A 8 28.23 1.72 -15.67
CA THR A 8 29.40 1.89 -16.56
C THR A 8 30.36 2.92 -16.00
N SER A 9 29.86 4.13 -15.68
CA SER A 9 30.69 5.22 -15.19
C SER A 9 30.91 5.21 -13.68
N GLY A 10 30.09 4.46 -12.92
CA GLY A 10 30.07 4.50 -11.47
C GLY A 10 29.48 5.79 -10.87
N VAL A 11 29.01 6.72 -11.71
CA VAL A 11 28.45 8.00 -11.28
C VAL A 11 27.19 7.77 -10.45
N VAL A 12 27.15 8.37 -9.26
CA VAL A 12 26.00 8.27 -8.36
C VAL A 12 24.87 9.15 -8.88
N VAL A 13 23.76 8.51 -9.25
CA VAL A 13 22.56 9.17 -9.77
C VAL A 13 21.64 9.60 -8.62
N ALA A 14 21.52 8.77 -7.59
CA ALA A 14 20.80 9.11 -6.36
C ALA A 14 21.48 8.46 -5.15
N ARG A 15 21.87 9.27 -4.17
CA ARG A 15 22.43 8.80 -2.88
C ARG A 15 21.38 8.20 -1.96
N ARG A 16 20.14 8.70 -2.04
CA ARG A 16 19.01 8.28 -1.20
C ARG A 16 17.82 7.95 -2.08
N LEU A 17 17.75 6.69 -2.47
CA LEU A 17 16.67 6.16 -3.29
C LEU A 17 15.56 5.57 -2.39
N ARG A 18 14.35 6.10 -2.52
CA ARG A 18 13.14 5.53 -1.91
C ARG A 18 12.48 4.58 -2.89
N CYS A 19 11.89 3.50 -2.39
CA CYS A 19 11.20 2.52 -3.25
C CYS A 19 9.69 2.58 -3.01
N ALA A 20 8.92 2.76 -4.08
CA ALA A 20 7.46 2.69 -4.09
C ALA A 20 7.01 1.41 -4.82
N ASP A 21 6.56 0.41 -4.07
CA ASP A 21 6.22 -0.92 -4.58
C ASP A 21 4.74 -1.33 -4.38
N THR A 22 4.01 -0.66 -3.46
CA THR A 22 2.57 -0.87 -3.24
C THR A 22 1.71 0.09 -4.08
N HIS A 23 0.44 -0.28 -4.29
CA HIS A 23 -0.51 0.57 -5.03
C HIS A 23 -0.64 1.97 -4.42
N TRP A 24 -0.74 2.06 -3.09
CA TRP A 24 -0.83 3.34 -2.37
C TRP A 24 0.46 4.15 -2.44
N THR A 25 1.63 3.52 -2.21
CA THR A 25 2.91 4.24 -2.31
C THR A 25 3.21 4.73 -3.73
N ARG A 26 2.70 4.02 -4.76
CA ARG A 26 2.81 4.44 -6.17
C ARG A 26 1.84 5.57 -6.51
N LEU A 27 0.60 5.52 -5.99
CA LEU A 27 -0.39 6.56 -6.21
C LEU A 27 0.03 7.88 -5.55
N PHE A 28 0.54 7.82 -4.32
CA PHE A 28 1.01 9.01 -3.62
C PHE A 28 2.40 9.45 -4.10
N GLY A 29 3.33 8.55 -4.41
CA GLY A 29 4.63 8.90 -4.99
C GLY A 29 5.29 10.13 -4.33
N LEU A 30 5.49 11.18 -5.13
CA LEU A 30 5.98 12.50 -4.69
C LEU A 30 4.87 13.54 -4.42
N LEU A 31 3.59 13.17 -4.50
CA LEU A 31 2.47 14.08 -4.21
C LEU A 31 2.52 14.62 -2.79
N GLY A 32 2.31 15.93 -2.66
CA GLY A 32 2.35 16.64 -1.38
C GLY A 32 3.74 17.00 -0.89
N THR A 33 4.81 16.57 -1.59
CA THR A 33 6.17 17.07 -1.32
C THR A 33 6.36 18.49 -1.87
N LYS A 34 7.24 19.28 -1.24
CA LYS A 34 7.55 20.64 -1.69
C LYS A 34 8.64 20.65 -2.77
N ASP A 35 9.60 19.75 -2.63
CA ASP A 35 10.76 19.57 -3.50
C ASP A 35 11.27 18.11 -3.42
N LEU A 36 12.11 17.74 -4.39
CA LEU A 36 12.92 16.52 -4.34
C LEU A 36 14.40 16.96 -4.26
N PRO A 37 15.05 16.88 -3.08
CA PRO A 37 16.40 17.36 -2.88
C PRO A 37 17.42 16.66 -3.79
N SER A 38 18.46 17.38 -4.20
CA SER A 38 19.57 16.80 -4.97
C SER A 38 20.17 15.58 -4.25
N GLY A 39 20.32 14.49 -5.00
CA GLY A 39 20.78 13.20 -4.48
C GLY A 39 19.70 12.33 -3.84
N ASP A 40 18.46 12.80 -3.69
CA ASP A 40 17.30 11.94 -3.43
C ASP A 40 16.72 11.43 -4.77
N GLY A 41 16.01 10.31 -4.72
CA GLY A 41 15.27 9.80 -5.86
C GLY A 41 14.14 8.86 -5.42
N LEU A 42 13.21 8.60 -6.31
CA LEU A 42 12.12 7.65 -6.09
C LEU A 42 12.11 6.58 -7.18
N TRP A 43 12.13 5.32 -6.78
CA TRP A 43 12.01 4.17 -7.66
C TRP A 43 10.59 3.61 -7.60
N LEU A 44 9.80 3.87 -8.63
CA LEU A 44 8.47 3.32 -8.84
C LEU A 44 8.55 1.95 -9.51
N LYS A 45 8.29 0.88 -8.74
CA LYS A 45 8.19 -0.46 -9.30
C LYS A 45 6.85 -0.68 -10.02
N ARG A 46 6.85 -1.56 -11.02
CA ARG A 46 5.65 -1.92 -11.83
C ARG A 46 4.99 -0.71 -12.47
N SER A 47 5.80 0.24 -12.94
CA SER A 47 5.32 1.45 -13.60
C SER A 47 5.87 1.55 -15.01
N ARG A 48 5.02 1.98 -15.94
CA ARG A 48 5.32 2.12 -17.38
C ARG A 48 4.93 3.50 -17.90
N GLN A 49 4.39 4.34 -17.02
CA GLN A 49 3.86 5.66 -17.27
C GLN A 49 3.79 6.41 -15.95
N VAL A 50 4.09 7.70 -15.95
CA VAL A 50 4.02 8.59 -14.80
C VAL A 50 3.04 9.71 -15.09
N HIS A 51 2.22 10.06 -14.12
CA HIS A 51 1.41 11.28 -14.18
C HIS A 51 2.03 12.34 -13.27
N MET A 52 2.06 13.57 -13.75
CA MET A 52 2.45 14.76 -12.99
C MET A 52 1.24 15.56 -12.50
N ILE A 53 0.02 15.01 -12.64
CA ILE A 53 -1.21 15.63 -12.12
C ILE A 53 -1.09 15.77 -10.60
N GLY A 54 -1.19 17.00 -10.09
CA GLY A 54 -1.06 17.31 -8.66
C GLY A 54 0.38 17.51 -8.16
N MET A 55 1.39 17.36 -9.02
CA MET A 55 2.78 17.71 -8.71
C MET A 55 2.98 19.23 -8.66
N ARG A 56 3.98 19.67 -7.90
CA ARG A 56 4.31 21.10 -7.73
C ARG A 56 5.58 21.53 -8.45
N TYR A 57 6.43 20.58 -8.81
CA TYR A 57 7.73 20.83 -9.42
C TYR A 57 8.00 19.80 -10.53
N PRO A 58 8.83 20.14 -11.53
CA PRO A 58 9.24 19.21 -12.57
C PRO A 58 10.22 18.17 -12.03
N ILE A 59 10.25 17.00 -12.66
CA ILE A 59 11.19 15.92 -12.32
C ILE A 59 11.80 15.32 -13.58
N ASP A 60 12.99 14.76 -13.43
CA ASP A 60 13.61 13.91 -14.42
C ASP A 60 13.11 12.48 -14.26
N ILE A 61 12.90 11.78 -15.38
CA ILE A 61 12.34 10.44 -15.39
C ILE A 61 13.18 9.51 -16.27
N ALA A 62 13.56 8.35 -15.73
CA ALA A 62 14.15 7.26 -16.49
C ALA A 62 13.29 5.99 -16.40
N PHE A 63 12.84 5.48 -17.53
CA PHE A 63 12.10 4.22 -17.64
C PHE A 63 13.07 3.05 -17.73
N LEU A 64 12.90 2.07 -16.85
CA LEU A 64 13.80 0.93 -16.71
C LEU A 64 13.10 -0.38 -17.09
N ASP A 65 13.82 -1.29 -17.74
CA ASP A 65 13.38 -2.67 -17.97
C ASP A 65 13.57 -3.56 -16.72
N ASP A 66 13.42 -4.88 -16.86
CA ASP A 66 13.63 -5.87 -15.79
C ASP A 66 15.11 -6.05 -15.40
N ARG A 67 16.06 -5.64 -16.26
CA ARG A 67 17.50 -5.70 -16.06
C ARG A 67 18.11 -4.38 -15.57
N LEU A 68 17.26 -3.40 -15.26
CA LEU A 68 17.61 -2.03 -14.88
C LEU A 68 18.32 -1.26 -16.02
N GLN A 69 18.02 -1.58 -17.27
CA GLN A 69 18.46 -0.82 -18.43
C GLN A 69 17.46 0.28 -18.77
N ILE A 70 17.97 1.47 -19.07
CA ILE A 70 17.16 2.63 -19.40
C ILE A 70 16.63 2.49 -20.83
N LEU A 71 15.31 2.37 -20.93
CA LEU A 71 14.60 2.32 -22.21
C LEU A 71 14.25 3.71 -22.74
N ARG A 72 14.00 4.65 -21.82
CA ARG A 72 13.63 6.02 -22.18
C ARG A 72 13.97 6.99 -21.07
N THR A 73 14.42 8.19 -21.43
CA THR A 73 14.59 9.31 -20.49
C THR A 73 13.71 10.49 -20.86
N ILE A 74 13.21 11.21 -19.86
CA ILE A 74 12.49 12.47 -20.03
C ILE A 74 13.05 13.46 -19.02
N SER A 75 13.68 14.52 -19.50
CA SER A 75 14.21 15.59 -18.67
C SER A 75 13.11 16.61 -18.34
N ALA A 76 13.09 17.08 -17.09
CA ALA A 76 12.23 18.14 -16.58
C ALA A 76 10.76 18.00 -17.00
N LEU A 77 10.17 16.81 -16.80
CA LEU A 77 8.75 16.59 -17.10
C LEU A 77 7.92 17.56 -16.23
N PRO A 78 7.09 18.43 -16.83
CA PRO A 78 6.46 19.51 -16.07
C PRO A 78 5.23 19.03 -15.29
N PRO A 79 4.87 19.73 -14.20
CA PRO A 79 3.61 19.52 -13.48
C PRO A 79 2.38 19.49 -14.39
N GLY A 80 1.38 18.68 -14.04
CA GLY A 80 0.11 18.60 -14.78
C GLY A 80 0.14 17.80 -16.08
N THR A 81 1.28 17.21 -16.45
CA THR A 81 1.40 16.38 -17.66
C THR A 81 1.31 14.89 -17.37
N ILE A 82 1.23 14.08 -18.42
CA ILE A 82 1.31 12.62 -18.34
C ILE A 82 2.41 12.19 -19.30
N SER A 83 3.31 11.33 -18.82
CA SER A 83 4.37 10.78 -19.66
C SER A 83 3.80 9.86 -20.75
N PRO A 84 4.52 9.64 -21.85
CA PRO A 84 4.21 8.52 -22.74
C PRO A 84 4.29 7.20 -21.96
N ARG A 85 3.53 6.21 -22.43
CA ARG A 85 3.63 4.84 -21.94
C ARG A 85 4.78 4.15 -22.66
N VAL A 86 5.75 3.63 -21.92
CA VAL A 86 6.96 3.00 -22.47
C VAL A 86 6.79 1.48 -22.51
N ALA A 87 6.85 0.92 -23.72
CA ALA A 87 6.87 -0.53 -23.92
C ALA A 87 8.17 -1.13 -23.34
N GLY A 88 8.13 -2.37 -22.85
CA GLY A 88 9.25 -3.01 -22.15
C GLY A 88 9.54 -2.49 -20.73
N ALA A 89 9.17 -1.25 -20.38
CA ALA A 89 9.43 -0.73 -19.05
C ALA A 89 8.74 -1.59 -17.98
N THR A 90 9.45 -1.84 -16.88
CA THR A 90 8.94 -2.54 -15.69
C THR A 90 8.97 -1.64 -14.46
N SER A 91 9.81 -0.61 -14.45
CA SER A 91 9.91 0.37 -13.38
C SER A 91 10.33 1.74 -13.89
N VAL A 92 10.21 2.75 -13.03
CA VAL A 92 10.55 4.14 -13.33
C VAL A 92 11.38 4.71 -12.20
N LEU A 93 12.45 5.42 -12.56
CA LEU A 93 13.29 6.19 -11.66
C LEU A 93 12.95 7.68 -11.82
N GLU A 94 12.46 8.29 -10.75
CA GLU A 94 12.15 9.71 -10.64
C GLU A 94 13.28 10.43 -9.90
N LEU A 95 13.81 11.49 -10.50
CA LEU A 95 14.98 12.23 -10.05
C LEU A 95 14.67 13.73 -10.03
N PRO A 96 15.42 14.53 -9.26
CA PRO A 96 15.36 15.98 -9.34
C PRO A 96 15.59 16.45 -10.78
N ALA A 97 14.84 17.45 -11.22
CA ALA A 97 15.04 18.01 -12.56
C ALA A 97 16.49 18.48 -12.77
N GLY A 98 17.10 18.10 -13.88
CA GLY A 98 18.51 18.40 -14.20
C GLY A 98 19.49 17.28 -13.86
N THR A 99 19.10 16.29 -13.04
CA THR A 99 19.97 15.16 -12.66
C THR A 99 20.43 14.35 -13.88
N LEU A 100 19.57 14.12 -14.87
CA LEU A 100 19.93 13.39 -16.09
C LEU A 100 21.00 14.12 -16.90
N ALA A 101 20.92 15.46 -16.94
CA ALA A 101 21.89 16.28 -17.63
C ALA A 101 23.24 16.30 -16.89
N GLU A 102 23.22 16.42 -15.56
CA GLU A 102 24.42 16.44 -14.71
C GLU A 102 25.16 15.10 -14.72
N THR A 103 24.43 13.99 -14.68
CA THR A 103 25.00 12.63 -14.63
C THR A 103 25.33 12.06 -16.00
N GLY A 104 24.82 12.67 -17.09
CA GLY A 104 24.99 12.17 -18.45
C GLY A 104 24.26 10.85 -18.71
N LEU A 105 23.29 10.49 -17.87
CA LEU A 105 22.54 9.25 -17.94
C LEU A 105 21.57 9.27 -19.13
N LYS A 106 21.65 8.27 -20.01
CA LYS A 106 20.91 8.23 -21.29
C LYS A 106 20.29 6.87 -21.54
N GLU A 107 19.43 6.82 -22.55
CA GLU A 107 18.87 5.56 -23.07
C GLU A 107 19.99 4.57 -23.41
N GLY A 108 19.76 3.30 -23.07
CA GLY A 108 20.72 2.21 -23.21
C GLY A 108 21.65 2.04 -22.01
N ALA A 109 21.84 3.05 -21.15
CA ALA A 109 22.65 2.91 -19.94
C ALA A 109 22.01 1.97 -18.93
N ARG A 110 22.83 1.36 -18.09
CA ARG A 110 22.38 0.42 -17.05
C ARG A 110 22.55 1.06 -15.68
N VAL A 111 21.52 0.99 -14.85
CA VAL A 111 21.53 1.50 -13.48
C VAL A 111 21.73 0.33 -12.51
N GLU A 112 22.65 0.48 -11.57
CA GLU A 112 22.78 -0.38 -10.41
C GLU A 112 22.07 0.25 -9.23
N ILE A 113 21.19 -0.52 -8.59
CA ILE A 113 20.49 -0.12 -7.37
C ILE A 113 20.98 -1.01 -6.23
N GLU A 114 21.72 -0.44 -5.30
CA GLU A 114 22.25 -1.13 -4.14
C GLU A 114 21.60 -0.67 -2.84
N GLY A 115 21.48 -1.59 -1.88
CA GLY A 115 21.04 -1.30 -0.52
C GLY A 115 19.65 -1.84 -0.17
N ASP A 116 19.37 -1.86 1.13
CA ASP A 116 18.10 -2.32 1.67
C ASP A 116 16.97 -1.31 1.40
N VAL A 117 15.84 -1.84 0.93
CA VAL A 117 14.59 -1.11 0.71
C VAL A 117 14.20 -0.44 2.02
N GLU A 118 14.39 0.87 2.11
CA GLU A 118 13.91 1.64 3.26
C GLU A 118 12.41 1.81 3.12
N ARG A 119 11.66 0.86 3.67
CA ARG A 119 10.21 1.03 3.87
C ARG A 119 10.05 2.25 4.79
N PRO A 120 9.25 3.26 4.42
CA PRO A 120 9.11 4.44 5.25
C PRO A 120 8.64 4.00 6.64
N ARG A 121 9.48 4.25 7.67
CA ARG A 121 9.11 4.11 9.08
C ARG A 121 8.16 5.25 9.42
N GLY A 122 6.94 5.20 8.89
CA GLY A 122 5.92 6.21 9.14
C GLY A 122 5.28 6.02 10.50
N HIS A 123 5.44 7.01 11.39
CA HIS A 123 4.57 7.20 12.57
C HIS A 123 3.07 7.16 12.19
N THR A 124 2.75 7.55 10.95
CA THR A 124 1.44 7.49 10.31
C THR A 124 0.85 6.09 10.25
N GLY A 125 1.67 5.05 10.01
CA GLY A 125 1.21 3.67 9.97
C GLY A 125 0.86 3.13 11.36
N ALA A 126 1.59 3.56 12.39
CA ALA A 126 1.31 3.22 13.78
C ALA A 126 -0.01 3.84 14.25
N LEU A 127 -0.23 5.14 13.95
CA LEU A 127 -1.45 5.85 14.31
C LEU A 127 -2.67 5.29 13.55
N ALA A 128 -2.56 5.07 12.23
CA ALA A 128 -3.65 4.51 11.44
C ALA A 128 -4.04 3.09 11.89
N THR A 129 -3.05 2.25 12.24
CA THR A 129 -3.31 0.91 12.80
C THR A 129 -3.99 1.00 14.17
N ALA A 130 -3.54 1.93 15.02
CA ALA A 130 -4.16 2.15 16.33
C ALA A 130 -5.62 2.63 16.19
N LEU A 131 -5.88 3.61 15.31
CA LEU A 131 -7.22 4.10 15.02
C LEU A 131 -8.13 3.00 14.47
N SER A 132 -7.63 2.17 13.53
CA SER A 132 -8.37 1.04 12.99
C SER A 132 -8.71 0.01 14.08
N ASN A 133 -7.76 -0.31 14.97
CA ASN A 133 -7.99 -1.24 16.08
C ASN A 133 -9.01 -0.69 17.09
N VAL A 134 -8.94 0.61 17.41
CA VAL A 134 -9.92 1.28 18.28
C VAL A 134 -11.30 1.30 17.64
N ALA A 135 -11.40 1.59 16.34
CA ALA A 135 -12.67 1.58 15.62
C ALA A 135 -13.31 0.18 15.61
N LEU A 136 -12.50 -0.87 15.36
CA LEU A 136 -12.97 -2.25 15.39
C LEU A 136 -13.41 -2.68 16.80
N ALA A 137 -12.65 -2.29 17.83
CA ALA A 137 -13.01 -2.53 19.22
C ALA A 137 -14.33 -1.83 19.59
N ALA A 138 -14.50 -0.56 19.20
CA ALA A 138 -15.74 0.18 19.43
C ALA A 138 -16.95 -0.47 18.74
N LEU A 139 -16.78 -0.97 17.51
CA LEU A 139 -17.83 -1.70 16.79
C LEU A 139 -18.24 -2.98 17.52
N TYR A 140 -17.29 -3.77 17.99
CA TYR A 140 -17.61 -5.00 18.73
C TYR A 140 -18.18 -4.73 20.13
N VAL A 141 -17.75 -3.65 20.81
CA VAL A 141 -18.39 -3.21 22.06
C VAL A 141 -19.85 -2.82 21.81
N PHE A 142 -20.13 -2.12 20.72
CA PHE A 142 -21.49 -1.77 20.33
C PHE A 142 -22.34 -3.03 20.13
N PHE A 143 -21.88 -4.00 19.34
CA PHE A 143 -22.63 -5.26 19.14
C PHE A 143 -22.83 -6.03 20.45
N ALA A 144 -21.78 -6.17 21.27
CA ALA A 144 -21.88 -6.85 22.56
C ALA A 144 -22.91 -6.18 23.48
N SER A 145 -22.95 -4.83 23.49
CA SER A 145 -23.94 -4.08 24.25
C SER A 145 -25.37 -4.28 23.74
N ALA A 146 -25.55 -4.35 22.42
CA ALA A 146 -26.84 -4.56 21.78
C ALA A 146 -27.37 -5.98 22.07
N HIS A 147 -26.53 -7.00 21.94
CA HIS A 147 -26.89 -8.38 22.27
C HIS A 147 -27.16 -8.57 23.77
N PHE A 148 -26.42 -7.88 24.63
CA PHE A 148 -26.66 -7.89 26.07
C PHE A 148 -27.98 -7.20 26.45
N GLU A 149 -28.31 -6.07 25.83
CA GLU A 149 -29.61 -5.41 25.99
C GLU A 149 -30.75 -6.29 25.46
N PHE A 150 -30.57 -6.93 24.31
CA PHE A 150 -31.53 -7.90 23.77
C PHE A 150 -31.80 -9.03 24.76
N ALA A 151 -30.75 -9.61 25.36
CA ALA A 151 -30.87 -10.65 26.38
C ALA A 151 -31.61 -10.16 27.62
N ARG A 152 -31.32 -8.92 28.08
CA ARG A 152 -32.02 -8.29 29.21
C ARG A 152 -33.50 -8.08 28.94
N ARG A 153 -33.89 -7.66 27.73
CA ARG A 153 -35.29 -7.40 27.37
C ARG A 153 -36.09 -8.68 27.12
N THR A 154 -35.48 -9.70 26.50
CA THR A 154 -36.17 -10.91 26.04
C THR A 154 -36.02 -12.10 26.99
N GLY A 155 -35.10 -12.03 27.94
CA GLY A 155 -34.74 -13.15 28.82
C GLY A 155 -33.96 -14.28 28.13
N GLN A 156 -33.62 -14.14 26.84
CA GLN A 156 -32.95 -15.18 26.05
C GLN A 156 -31.44 -15.26 26.29
N TRP A 157 -31.04 -15.45 27.55
CA TRP A 157 -29.64 -15.46 27.94
C TRP A 157 -28.83 -16.61 27.32
N ARG A 158 -29.46 -17.78 27.11
CA ARG A 158 -28.77 -18.97 26.57
C ARG A 158 -28.28 -18.78 25.13
N THR A 159 -29.00 -18.00 24.32
CA THR A 159 -28.62 -17.73 22.92
C THR A 159 -27.72 -16.51 22.81
N ALA A 160 -27.96 -15.47 23.61
CA ALA A 160 -27.21 -14.22 23.53
C ALA A 160 -25.84 -14.27 24.21
N MET A 161 -25.67 -14.97 25.34
CA MET A 161 -24.41 -14.99 26.09
C MET A 161 -23.20 -15.49 25.30
N PRO A 162 -23.28 -16.60 24.54
CA PRO A 162 -22.15 -17.05 23.72
C PRO A 162 -21.70 -16.00 22.69
N ILE A 163 -22.65 -15.25 22.11
CA ILE A 163 -22.38 -14.17 21.14
C ILE A 163 -21.67 -13.01 21.83
N VAL A 164 -22.18 -12.55 22.98
CA VAL A 164 -21.57 -11.47 23.78
C VAL A 164 -20.14 -11.82 24.20
N VAL A 165 -19.89 -13.07 24.62
CA VAL A 165 -18.55 -13.54 24.99
C VAL A 165 -17.62 -13.54 23.78
N LEU A 166 -18.06 -14.04 22.63
CA LEU A 166 -17.28 -14.02 21.39
C LEU A 166 -16.93 -12.58 20.99
N GLU A 167 -17.89 -11.67 21.02
CA GLU A 167 -17.69 -10.26 20.68
C GLU A 167 -16.72 -9.58 21.65
N ALA A 168 -16.81 -9.86 22.95
CA ALA A 168 -15.85 -9.38 23.94
C ALA A 168 -14.43 -9.92 23.70
N MET A 169 -14.29 -11.19 23.30
CA MET A 169 -13.01 -11.75 22.89
C MET A 169 -12.44 -11.03 21.66
N LEU A 170 -13.28 -10.69 20.68
CA LEU A 170 -12.86 -9.94 19.50
C LEU A 170 -12.41 -8.51 19.83
N VAL A 171 -13.03 -7.85 20.81
CA VAL A 171 -12.54 -6.58 21.38
C VAL A 171 -11.13 -6.75 21.94
N PHE A 172 -10.94 -7.77 22.80
CA PHE A 172 -9.63 -8.05 23.40
C PHE A 172 -8.56 -8.30 22.33
N VAL A 173 -8.87 -9.12 21.31
CA VAL A 173 -7.96 -9.39 20.20
C VAL A 173 -7.67 -8.12 19.39
N ALA A 174 -8.68 -7.29 19.10
CA ALA A 174 -8.47 -6.05 18.36
C ALA A 174 -7.49 -5.10 19.06
N LEU A 175 -7.57 -5.00 20.39
CA LEU A 175 -6.72 -4.14 21.21
C LEU A 175 -5.33 -4.72 21.47
N THR A 176 -5.21 -6.04 21.61
CA THR A 176 -3.96 -6.72 22.00
C THR A 176 -3.20 -7.36 20.84
N ARG A 177 -3.80 -7.48 19.64
CA ARG A 177 -3.11 -8.16 18.53
C ARG A 177 -1.83 -7.43 18.18
N ARG A 178 -0.77 -8.21 17.97
CA ARG A 178 0.49 -7.70 17.43
C ARG A 178 0.26 -7.13 16.03
N ARG A 179 1.05 -6.12 15.67
CA ARG A 179 1.03 -5.55 14.32
C ARG A 179 1.31 -6.66 13.31
N SER A 180 0.49 -6.73 12.26
CA SER A 180 0.72 -7.65 11.15
C SER A 180 2.01 -7.26 10.44
N LEU A 181 2.96 -8.19 10.32
CA LEU A 181 4.24 -7.97 9.64
C LEU A 181 4.07 -7.77 8.11
N GLY A 182 2.91 -8.14 7.57
CA GLY A 182 2.46 -7.81 6.22
C GLY A 182 1.01 -8.25 6.02
N THR A 183 0.25 -7.48 5.25
CA THR A 183 -1.06 -7.86 4.72
C THR A 183 -0.92 -8.09 3.21
N SER A 184 -1.63 -9.07 2.67
CA SER A 184 -1.61 -9.28 1.23
C SER A 184 -2.24 -8.08 0.51
N ALA A 185 -1.58 -7.61 -0.53
CA ALA A 185 -2.09 -6.58 -1.43
C ALA A 185 -2.90 -7.16 -2.61
N ARG A 186 -2.99 -8.50 -2.73
CA ARG A 186 -3.69 -9.16 -3.83
C ARG A 186 -5.18 -9.26 -3.51
N ALA A 187 -6.02 -8.74 -4.41
CA ALA A 187 -7.48 -8.79 -4.25
C ALA A 187 -8.03 -10.23 -4.12
N THR A 188 -7.37 -11.20 -4.76
CA THR A 188 -7.72 -12.63 -4.68
C THR A 188 -7.64 -13.18 -3.26
N ASP A 189 -6.64 -12.77 -2.49
CA ASP A 189 -6.41 -13.28 -1.14
C ASP A 189 -7.52 -12.78 -0.19
N TRP A 190 -7.98 -11.54 -0.41
CA TRP A 190 -9.14 -10.97 0.28
C TRP A 190 -10.45 -11.64 -0.15
N ALA A 191 -10.63 -11.89 -1.45
CA ALA A 191 -11.82 -12.57 -1.96
C ALA A 191 -11.96 -13.99 -1.38
N ILE A 192 -10.86 -14.75 -1.33
CA ILE A 192 -10.82 -16.08 -0.70
C ILE A 192 -11.19 -15.99 0.78
N GLY A 193 -10.65 -15.02 1.52
CA GLY A 193 -10.98 -14.82 2.93
C GLY A 193 -12.46 -14.51 3.18
N VAL A 194 -13.05 -13.62 2.37
CA VAL A 194 -14.48 -13.28 2.46
C VAL A 194 -15.36 -14.48 2.10
N VAL A 195 -15.09 -15.13 0.97
CA VAL A 195 -15.87 -16.32 0.56
C VAL A 195 -15.76 -17.42 1.61
N GLY A 196 -14.56 -17.72 2.11
CA GLY A 196 -14.37 -18.72 3.15
C GLY A 196 -15.12 -18.41 4.45
N ALA A 197 -15.23 -17.14 4.84
CA ALA A 197 -15.94 -16.72 6.04
C ALA A 197 -17.47 -16.80 5.90
N PHE A 198 -18.02 -16.43 4.73
CA PHE A 198 -19.46 -16.26 4.55
C PHE A 198 -20.14 -17.44 3.83
N LEU A 199 -19.40 -18.23 3.04
CA LEU A 199 -19.96 -19.36 2.30
C LEU A 199 -20.65 -20.39 3.21
N PRO A 200 -20.11 -20.76 4.40
CA PRO A 200 -20.81 -21.69 5.29
C PRO A 200 -22.16 -21.15 5.79
N LEU A 201 -22.30 -19.82 5.92
CA LEU A 201 -23.57 -19.19 6.33
C LEU A 201 -24.60 -19.23 5.20
N LEU A 202 -24.17 -19.03 3.95
CA LEU A 202 -25.02 -19.11 2.77
C LEU A 202 -25.48 -20.55 2.46
N LEU A 203 -24.66 -21.53 2.82
CA LEU A 203 -24.96 -22.95 2.65
C LEU A 203 -25.73 -23.56 3.82
N ARG A 204 -26.07 -22.77 4.86
CA ARG A 204 -26.92 -23.25 5.96
C ARG A 204 -28.29 -23.65 5.38
N PRO A 205 -28.75 -24.90 5.58
CA PRO A 205 -30.09 -25.31 5.17
C PRO A 205 -31.12 -24.38 5.83
N GLY A 206 -32.04 -23.83 5.03
CA GLY A 206 -33.16 -23.05 5.56
C GLY A 206 -33.97 -23.91 6.51
N GLU A 207 -34.36 -23.36 7.67
CA GLU A 207 -35.29 -24.03 8.57
C GLU A 207 -36.62 -24.20 7.81
N GLY A 208 -36.92 -25.44 7.41
CA GLY A 208 -38.25 -25.77 6.89
C GLY A 208 -39.32 -25.49 7.96
N PRO A 209 -40.59 -25.29 7.57
CA PRO A 209 -41.66 -25.01 8.51
C PRO A 209 -41.67 -26.06 9.63
N GLY A 210 -41.54 -25.61 10.88
CA GLY A 210 -41.51 -26.49 12.05
C GLY A 210 -42.81 -27.30 12.18
N PRO A 211 -42.76 -28.50 12.81
CA PRO A 211 -43.91 -29.38 12.92
C PRO A 211 -44.88 -28.89 14.01
N LEU A 212 -45.61 -27.81 13.74
CA LEU A 212 -46.84 -27.44 14.44
C LEU A 212 -47.79 -26.75 13.43
N ALA A 213 -48.46 -27.59 12.65
CA ALA A 213 -49.76 -27.34 12.02
C ALA A 213 -50.73 -28.40 12.53
#